data_AF-A0A4Y8K092-F1
#
_entry.id   AF-A0A4Y8K092-F1
#
_cell.length_a   1.000
_cell.length_b   1.000
_cell.length_c   1.000
_cell.angle_alpha   90.00
_cell.angle_beta   90.00
_cell.angle_gamma   90.00
#
_symmetry.space_group_name_H-M   'P 1'
#
loop_
_entity.id
_entity.type
_entity.pdbx_description
1 polymer ?
#
loop_
_entity_poly.entity_id
_entity_poly.type
_entity_poly.pdbx_seq_one_letter_code
_entity_poly.pdbx_strand_id
1 'polypeptide(L)'
;MTSLFERWKKTDTRAWTTEAVEGWLEKEFRAYEIPLAAISSADYRNDEEVRDDLIYKLYTITHPDVLQRLYSVEEKAMKDCGPEAYEDYWRSLFLRQNHRPGTETAHTALTDASWLAYNLLTIQHALGQRTSIVLEREGGQVTGAKVYGMSDYLSTFLVAVTGYREAGTNERNYYSMVTGDVDDVGFNWYLDCLARHGMI
;
A
#
# COMPACT_ATOMS: atom_id res chain seq x y z
N MET A 1 -31.57 -10.87 -6.07
CA MET A 1 -30.51 -10.01 -5.49
C MET A 1 -30.25 -8.87 -6.46
N THR A 2 -30.11 -7.64 -5.98
CA THR A 2 -29.78 -6.47 -6.82
C THR A 2 -28.29 -6.50 -7.16
N SER A 3 -27.89 -6.22 -8.41
CA SER A 3 -26.49 -6.21 -8.81
C SER A 3 -25.71 -5.10 -8.09
N LEU A 4 -24.38 -5.26 -7.96
CA LEU A 4 -23.53 -4.24 -7.31
C LEU A 4 -23.62 -2.89 -8.02
N PHE A 5 -23.69 -2.90 -9.34
CA PHE A 5 -23.88 -1.69 -10.14
C PHE A 5 -25.18 -0.95 -9.81
N GLU A 6 -26.29 -1.68 -9.64
CA GLU A 6 -27.58 -1.08 -9.28
C GLU A 6 -27.62 -0.57 -7.84
N ARG A 7 -26.80 -1.12 -6.93
CA ARG A 7 -26.60 -0.58 -5.58
C ARG A 7 -25.74 0.68 -5.61
N TRP A 8 -24.66 0.66 -6.39
CA TRP A 8 -23.76 1.79 -6.60
C TRP A 8 -24.48 3.00 -7.19
N LYS A 9 -25.31 2.82 -8.23
CA LYS A 9 -26.13 3.89 -8.82
C LYS A 9 -27.08 4.59 -7.84
N LYS A 10 -27.51 3.87 -6.80
CA LYS A 10 -28.43 4.40 -5.76
C LYS A 10 -27.68 5.08 -4.62
N THR A 11 -26.36 4.93 -4.60
CA THR A 11 -25.48 5.51 -3.59
C THR A 11 -24.88 6.79 -4.15
N ASP A 12 -24.91 7.88 -3.38
CA ASP A 12 -24.14 9.09 -3.68
C ASP A 12 -22.67 8.78 -3.37
N THR A 13 -22.00 8.06 -4.29
CA THR A 13 -20.58 7.72 -4.16
C THR A 13 -19.76 8.99 -4.36
N ARG A 14 -19.67 9.78 -3.28
CA ARG A 14 -18.83 10.95 -3.23
C ARG A 14 -17.38 10.51 -3.25
N ALA A 15 -16.58 11.11 -4.12
CA ALA A 15 -15.14 11.12 -3.94
C ALA A 15 -14.85 11.70 -2.55
N TRP A 16 -14.20 10.90 -1.71
CA TRP A 16 -13.90 11.32 -0.35
C TRP A 16 -12.86 12.43 -0.37
N THR A 17 -13.01 13.40 0.53
CA THR A 17 -12.03 14.49 0.62
C THR A 17 -10.71 13.97 1.16
N THR A 18 -9.63 14.69 0.87
CA THR A 18 -8.31 14.37 1.42
C THR A 18 -8.36 14.24 2.94
N GLU A 19 -9.07 15.14 3.63
CA GLU A 19 -9.20 15.15 5.09
C GLU A 19 -9.98 13.93 5.61
N ALA A 20 -10.95 13.41 4.83
CA ALA A 20 -11.69 12.21 5.21
C ALA A 20 -10.79 10.97 5.15
N VAL A 21 -10.05 10.81 4.03
CA VAL A 21 -9.13 9.68 3.83
C VAL A 21 -8.03 9.68 4.89
N GLU A 22 -7.35 10.82 5.07
CA GLU A 22 -6.33 10.98 6.11
C GLU A 22 -6.91 10.76 7.51
N GLY A 23 -8.12 11.28 7.77
CA GLY A 23 -8.81 11.10 9.04
C GLY A 23 -9.08 9.64 9.40
N TRP A 24 -9.42 8.78 8.43
CA TRP A 24 -9.55 7.34 8.67
C TRP A 24 -8.21 6.68 8.95
N LEU A 25 -7.18 7.01 8.16
CA LEU A 25 -5.83 6.50 8.37
C LEU A 25 -5.35 6.79 9.80
N GLU A 26 -5.50 8.02 10.25
CA GLU A 26 -5.04 8.45 11.58
C GLU A 26 -5.90 7.88 12.71
N LYS A 27 -7.23 7.88 12.58
CA LYS A 27 -8.12 7.51 13.69
C LYS A 27 -8.39 6.01 13.78
N GLU A 28 -8.71 5.36 12.67
CA GLU A 28 -9.10 3.95 12.64
C GLU A 28 -7.89 3.03 12.59
N PHE A 29 -6.88 3.45 11.83
CA PHE A 29 -5.67 2.66 11.60
C PHE A 29 -4.47 3.13 12.41
N ARG A 30 -4.60 4.20 13.21
CA ARG A 30 -3.47 4.78 13.99
C ARG A 30 -2.24 5.04 13.12
N ALA A 31 -2.47 5.38 11.86
CA ALA A 31 -1.40 5.70 10.94
C ALA A 31 -0.84 7.08 11.28
N TYR A 32 0.44 7.29 10.99
CA TYR A 32 1.08 8.59 11.08
C TYR A 32 1.96 8.81 9.87
N GLU A 33 2.13 10.07 9.50
CA GLU A 33 2.96 10.46 8.36
C GLU A 33 4.45 10.24 8.68
N ILE A 34 5.18 9.77 7.69
CA ILE A 34 6.65 9.73 7.68
C ILE A 34 7.17 10.44 6.42
N PRO A 35 8.44 10.87 6.40
CA PRO A 35 8.98 11.58 5.24
C PRO A 35 8.86 10.76 3.96
N LEU A 36 8.37 11.36 2.86
CA LEU A 36 8.36 10.74 1.53
C LEU A 36 9.75 10.23 1.12
N ALA A 37 10.80 10.95 1.51
CA ALA A 37 12.20 10.58 1.25
C ALA A 37 12.65 9.27 1.93
N ALA A 38 11.81 8.64 2.76
CA ALA A 38 12.06 7.30 3.27
C ALA A 38 12.00 6.23 2.17
N ILE A 39 11.35 6.52 1.03
CA ILE A 39 11.40 5.76 -0.21
C ILE A 39 12.03 6.69 -1.26
N SER A 40 13.00 6.19 -2.05
CA SER A 40 13.67 7.07 -3.00
C SER A 40 12.73 7.41 -4.17
N SER A 41 12.90 8.59 -4.77
CA SER A 41 12.15 8.94 -5.98
C SER A 41 12.44 7.98 -7.14
N ALA A 42 13.59 7.32 -7.15
CA ALA A 42 13.89 6.28 -8.14
C ALA A 42 13.03 5.03 -7.91
N ASP A 43 12.83 4.64 -6.66
CA ASP A 43 11.96 3.51 -6.31
C ASP A 43 10.50 3.81 -6.70
N TYR A 44 9.99 5.01 -6.43
CA TYR A 44 8.65 5.41 -6.86
C TYR A 44 8.48 5.39 -8.39
N ARG A 45 9.47 5.91 -9.15
CA ARG A 45 9.40 5.89 -10.62
C ARG A 45 9.42 4.48 -11.23
N ASN A 46 10.05 3.53 -10.53
CA ASN A 46 10.12 2.15 -10.98
C ASN A 46 8.91 1.32 -10.52
N ASP A 47 8.01 1.91 -9.74
CA ASP A 47 6.84 1.27 -9.18
C ASP A 47 5.62 1.58 -10.07
N GLU A 48 5.28 0.65 -10.96
CA GLU A 48 4.19 0.78 -11.94
C GLU A 48 2.78 0.95 -11.31
N GLU A 49 2.68 0.72 -10.00
CA GLU A 49 1.43 0.83 -9.25
C GLU A 49 1.18 2.25 -8.71
N VAL A 50 2.14 3.18 -8.86
CA VAL A 50 2.02 4.56 -8.38
C VAL A 50 2.42 5.59 -9.45
N ARG A 51 1.88 6.80 -9.36
CA ARG A 51 2.27 7.96 -10.16
C ARG A 51 3.12 8.90 -9.34
N ASP A 52 4.43 8.86 -9.57
CA ASP A 52 5.42 9.55 -8.72
C ASP A 52 5.21 11.07 -8.65
N ASP A 53 4.68 11.67 -9.72
CA ASP A 53 4.37 13.10 -9.81
C ASP A 53 3.15 13.55 -9.00
N LEU A 54 2.28 12.61 -8.59
CA LEU A 54 1.07 12.86 -7.83
C LEU A 54 1.15 12.43 -6.36
N ILE A 55 2.22 11.74 -5.98
CA ILE A 55 2.50 11.35 -4.61
C ILE A 55 2.65 12.61 -3.75
N TYR A 56 1.92 12.66 -2.64
CA TYR A 56 2.00 13.81 -1.73
C TYR A 56 2.19 13.42 -0.26
N LYS A 57 1.88 12.18 0.15
CA LYS A 57 2.08 11.70 1.53
C LYS A 57 2.45 10.22 1.60
N LEU A 58 3.22 9.87 2.63
CA LEU A 58 3.52 8.50 3.03
C LEU A 58 3.12 8.32 4.49
N TYR A 59 2.13 7.48 4.71
CA TYR A 59 1.68 7.06 6.04
C TYR A 59 2.29 5.71 6.42
N THR A 60 2.35 5.45 7.72
CA THR A 60 2.80 4.18 8.24
C THR A 60 1.99 3.75 9.45
N ILE A 61 1.80 2.44 9.59
CA ILE A 61 1.10 1.80 10.70
C ILE A 61 2.07 0.83 11.34
N THR A 62 2.31 1.01 12.64
CA THR A 62 3.22 0.14 13.43
C THR A 62 2.58 -0.39 14.71
N HIS A 63 1.32 -0.01 14.99
CA HIS A 63 0.64 -0.44 16.22
C HIS A 63 0.27 -1.93 16.11
N PRO A 64 0.77 -2.83 16.98
CA PRO A 64 0.59 -4.27 16.84
C PRO A 64 -0.88 -4.69 16.74
N ASP A 65 -1.75 -4.16 17.60
CA ASP A 65 -3.18 -4.50 17.57
C ASP A 65 -3.88 -4.03 16.29
N VAL A 66 -3.40 -2.98 15.63
CA VAL A 66 -3.95 -2.56 14.34
C VAL A 66 -3.48 -3.53 13.27
N LEU A 67 -2.17 -3.81 13.20
CA LEU A 67 -1.60 -4.74 12.23
C LEU A 67 -2.25 -6.13 12.33
N GLN A 68 -2.50 -6.62 13.55
CA GLN A 68 -3.20 -7.88 13.78
C GLN A 68 -4.65 -7.88 13.29
N ARG A 69 -5.32 -6.72 13.21
CA ARG A 69 -6.66 -6.61 12.63
C ARG A 69 -6.63 -6.46 11.10
N LEU A 70 -5.55 -5.91 10.56
CA LEU A 70 -5.37 -5.70 9.12
C LEU A 70 -5.04 -6.95 8.34
N TYR A 71 -4.42 -7.93 8.99
CA TYR A 71 -3.95 -9.15 8.34
C TYR A 71 -4.95 -10.30 8.52
N SER A 72 -5.22 -11.04 7.45
CA SER A 72 -5.90 -12.33 7.49
C SER A 72 -5.07 -13.38 8.23
N VAL A 73 -5.65 -14.55 8.48
CA VAL A 73 -4.92 -15.68 9.08
C VAL A 73 -3.77 -16.12 8.17
N GLU A 74 -4.02 -16.17 6.88
CA GLU A 74 -3.04 -16.54 5.85
C GLU A 74 -1.91 -15.50 5.75
N GLU A 75 -2.26 -14.21 5.74
CA GLU A 75 -1.26 -13.13 5.71
C GLU A 75 -0.37 -13.13 6.96
N LYS A 76 -0.94 -13.43 8.14
CA LYS A 76 -0.16 -13.61 9.38
C LYS A 76 0.79 -14.79 9.29
N ALA A 77 0.32 -15.92 8.77
CA ALA A 77 1.15 -17.11 8.60
C ALA A 77 2.32 -16.85 7.63
N MET A 78 2.11 -16.07 6.57
CA MET A 78 3.19 -15.68 5.65
C MET A 78 4.24 -14.78 6.30
N LYS A 79 3.85 -14.01 7.31
CA LYS A 79 4.73 -13.06 8.04
C LYS A 79 5.45 -13.71 9.22
N ASP A 80 5.00 -14.88 9.67
CA ASP A 80 5.67 -15.68 10.68
C ASP A 80 6.78 -16.53 10.05
N CYS A 81 7.94 -15.91 9.83
CA CYS A 81 9.06 -16.54 9.14
C CYS A 81 9.94 -17.43 10.03
N GLY A 82 9.63 -17.54 11.34
CA GLY A 82 10.47 -18.24 12.31
C GLY A 82 11.78 -17.49 12.65
N PRO A 83 12.49 -17.92 13.70
CA PRO A 83 13.60 -17.18 14.30
C PRO A 83 14.83 -17.06 13.38
N GLU A 84 15.14 -18.08 12.58
CA GLU A 84 16.31 -18.06 11.68
C GLU A 84 16.12 -17.05 10.54
N ALA A 85 14.98 -17.13 9.83
CA ALA A 85 14.69 -16.18 8.77
C ALA A 85 14.50 -14.75 9.32
N TYR A 86 13.95 -14.61 10.53
CA TYR A 86 13.85 -13.32 11.21
C TYR A 86 15.23 -12.68 11.40
N GLU A 87 16.19 -13.45 11.93
CA GLU A 87 17.57 -12.99 12.10
C GLU A 87 18.23 -12.68 10.74
N ASP A 88 17.99 -13.51 9.72
CA ASP A 88 18.50 -13.27 8.37
C ASP A 88 17.99 -11.96 7.76
N TYR A 89 16.71 -11.63 7.93
CA TYR A 89 16.17 -10.34 7.50
C TYR A 89 16.93 -9.18 8.14
N TRP A 90 17.12 -9.20 9.45
CA TRP A 90 17.82 -8.11 10.16
C TRP A 90 19.30 -8.04 9.81
N ARG A 91 19.96 -9.18 9.63
CA ARG A 91 21.37 -9.23 9.20
C ARG A 91 21.53 -8.72 7.77
N SER A 92 20.58 -9.02 6.88
CA SER A 92 20.58 -8.54 5.49
C SER A 92 20.58 -7.02 5.36
N LEU A 93 20.13 -6.30 6.40
CA LEU A 93 20.18 -4.85 6.43
C LEU A 93 21.62 -4.32 6.36
N PHE A 94 22.60 -5.03 6.91
CA PHE A 94 23.99 -4.56 6.98
C PHE A 94 24.99 -5.50 6.31
N LEU A 95 24.60 -6.75 6.03
CA LEU A 95 25.47 -7.81 5.56
C LEU A 95 24.97 -8.35 4.22
N ARG A 96 25.87 -8.47 3.24
CA ARG A 96 25.59 -9.23 2.03
C ARG A 96 25.70 -10.72 2.33
N GLN A 97 24.63 -11.47 2.05
CA GLN A 97 24.71 -12.92 1.96
C GLN A 97 25.48 -13.32 0.71
N ASN A 98 26.69 -13.82 0.88
CA ASN A 98 27.39 -14.52 -0.20
C ASN A 98 26.82 -15.94 -0.30
N HIS A 99 26.77 -16.50 -1.52
CA HIS A 99 26.28 -17.87 -1.78
C HIS A 99 27.13 -18.99 -1.11
N ARG A 100 28.12 -18.62 -0.28
CA ARG A 100 28.97 -19.54 0.49
C ARG A 100 28.70 -19.38 1.99
N PRO A 101 28.25 -20.43 2.69
CA PRO A 101 28.03 -20.42 4.13
C PRO A 101 29.29 -19.94 4.88
N GLY A 102 29.12 -19.00 5.82
CA GLY A 102 30.19 -18.55 6.71
C GLY A 102 31.08 -17.41 6.20
N THR A 103 30.74 -16.77 5.07
CA THR A 103 31.47 -15.58 4.57
C THR A 103 30.52 -14.41 4.35
N GLU A 104 30.06 -13.81 5.44
CA GLU A 104 29.33 -12.54 5.36
C GLU A 104 30.32 -11.39 5.22
N THR A 105 30.03 -10.53 4.25
CA THR A 105 30.79 -9.30 4.04
C THR A 105 29.85 -8.14 4.30
N ALA A 106 30.25 -7.21 5.17
CA ALA A 106 29.58 -5.93 5.30
C ALA A 106 29.47 -5.26 3.92
N HIS A 107 28.39 -4.53 3.65
CA HIS A 107 28.25 -3.78 2.41
C HIS A 107 29.45 -2.82 2.24
N THR A 108 30.33 -3.12 1.28
CA THR A 108 31.61 -2.41 1.06
C THR A 108 31.46 -1.04 0.42
N ALA A 109 30.24 -0.62 0.08
CA ALA A 109 29.98 0.55 -0.77
C ALA A 109 28.77 1.38 -0.31
N LEU A 110 28.66 1.65 0.99
CA LEU A 110 27.66 2.58 1.50
C LEU A 110 28.36 3.91 1.79
N THR A 111 28.55 4.73 0.76
CA THR A 111 29.15 6.06 0.92
C THR A 111 28.24 7.01 1.73
N ASP A 112 26.96 6.68 1.85
CA ASP A 112 26.00 7.30 2.76
C ASP A 112 24.94 6.30 3.24
N ALA A 113 24.07 6.74 4.15
CA ALA A 113 22.99 5.93 4.74
C ALA A 113 21.63 6.11 4.04
N SER A 114 21.59 6.68 2.83
CA SER A 114 20.32 6.98 2.13
C SER A 114 19.48 5.73 1.84
N TRP A 115 20.14 4.59 1.66
CA TRP A 115 19.53 3.27 1.45
C TRP A 115 18.83 2.71 2.71
N LEU A 116 19.20 3.17 3.90
CA LEU A 116 18.81 2.53 5.16
C LEU A 116 17.30 2.61 5.40
N ALA A 117 16.70 3.75 5.10
CA ALA A 117 15.28 4.00 5.36
C ALA A 117 14.39 3.02 4.59
N TYR A 118 14.59 2.90 3.27
CA TYR A 118 13.74 2.03 2.46
C TYR A 118 13.98 0.55 2.76
N ASN A 119 15.24 0.12 2.93
CA ASN A 119 15.54 -1.27 3.28
C ASN A 119 14.95 -1.66 4.65
N LEU A 120 15.00 -0.75 5.64
CA LEU A 120 14.35 -0.96 6.92
C LEU A 120 12.83 -1.09 6.77
N LEU A 121 12.19 -0.26 5.92
CA LEU A 121 10.77 -0.38 5.62
C LEU A 121 10.47 -1.77 5.03
N THR A 122 11.20 -2.21 4.00
CA THR A 122 11.00 -3.51 3.34
C THR A 122 11.13 -4.68 4.31
N ILE A 123 12.12 -4.65 5.21
CA ILE A 123 12.27 -5.69 6.25
C ILE A 123 11.07 -5.67 7.20
N GLN A 124 10.68 -4.50 7.71
CA GLN A 124 9.56 -4.38 8.64
C GLN A 124 8.21 -4.79 8.00
N HIS A 125 8.06 -4.54 6.70
CA HIS A 125 6.94 -5.00 5.88
C HIS A 125 6.90 -6.53 5.77
N ALA A 126 8.03 -7.15 5.45
CA ALA A 126 8.17 -8.60 5.33
C ALA A 126 7.87 -9.31 6.66
N LEU A 127 8.35 -8.74 7.77
CA LEU A 127 8.15 -9.26 9.12
C LEU A 127 6.78 -8.93 9.74
N GLY A 128 5.90 -8.22 9.02
CA GLY A 128 4.59 -7.83 9.54
C GLY A 128 4.62 -6.83 10.71
N GLN A 129 5.74 -6.14 10.89
CA GLN A 129 5.94 -5.14 11.94
C GLN A 129 5.48 -3.75 11.51
N ARG A 130 5.21 -3.58 10.22
CA ARG A 130 4.80 -2.33 9.61
C ARG A 130 3.95 -2.58 8.37
N THR A 131 2.98 -1.71 8.16
CA THR A 131 2.36 -1.47 6.85
C THR A 131 2.56 0.00 6.50
N SER A 132 2.81 0.33 5.24
CA SER A 132 2.95 1.73 4.80
C SER A 132 2.05 2.02 3.61
N ILE A 133 1.63 3.27 3.49
CA ILE A 133 0.60 3.69 2.53
C ILE A 133 1.09 4.95 1.87
N VAL A 134 1.26 4.92 0.55
CA VAL A 134 1.51 6.13 -0.21
C VAL A 134 0.19 6.61 -0.81
N LEU A 135 -0.04 7.92 -0.77
CA LEU A 135 -1.25 8.55 -1.30
C LEU A 135 -0.92 9.47 -2.48
N GLU A 136 -1.77 9.42 -3.49
CA GLU A 136 -1.76 10.28 -4.68
C GLU A 136 -2.89 11.29 -4.61
N ARG A 137 -2.69 12.51 -5.13
CA ARG A 137 -3.72 13.55 -5.11
C ARG A 137 -3.79 14.34 -6.41
N GLU A 138 -5.02 14.52 -6.90
CA GLU A 138 -5.36 15.39 -8.03
C GLU A 138 -6.55 16.27 -7.64
N GLY A 139 -6.50 17.57 -7.98
CA GLY A 139 -7.65 18.47 -7.77
C GLY A 139 -8.14 18.60 -6.31
N GLY A 140 -7.30 18.27 -5.32
CA GLY A 140 -7.67 18.27 -3.89
C GLY A 140 -8.33 16.97 -3.38
N GLN A 141 -8.41 15.94 -4.22
CA GLN A 141 -8.95 14.62 -3.88
C GLN A 141 -7.86 13.56 -3.93
N VAL A 142 -7.94 12.57 -3.04
CA VAL A 142 -7.06 11.41 -3.10
C VAL A 142 -7.54 10.51 -4.22
N THR A 143 -6.71 10.34 -5.26
CA THR A 143 -7.09 9.61 -6.47
C THR A 143 -6.39 8.26 -6.61
N GLY A 144 -5.46 7.96 -5.70
CA GLY A 144 -4.74 6.70 -5.67
C GLY A 144 -4.11 6.45 -4.31
N ALA A 145 -3.94 5.17 -4.00
CA ALA A 145 -3.20 4.73 -2.83
C ALA A 145 -2.56 3.37 -3.08
N LYS A 146 -1.33 3.20 -2.60
CA LYS A 146 -0.65 1.91 -2.59
C LYS A 146 -0.26 1.50 -1.18
N VAL A 147 -0.47 0.22 -0.87
CA VAL A 147 -0.11 -0.41 0.41
C VAL A 147 1.18 -1.21 0.26
N TYR A 148 2.21 -0.82 1.00
CA TYR A 148 3.44 -1.59 1.18
C TYR A 148 3.34 -2.46 2.44
N GLY A 149 3.82 -3.70 2.34
CA GLY A 149 3.79 -4.68 3.43
C GLY A 149 2.57 -5.59 3.48
N MET A 150 1.82 -5.69 2.38
CA MET A 150 0.74 -6.66 2.14
C MET A 150 -0.36 -6.67 3.21
N SER A 151 -1.49 -6.05 2.88
CA SER A 151 -2.74 -6.18 3.63
C SER A 151 -3.90 -6.07 2.64
N ASP A 152 -4.54 -7.19 2.33
CA ASP A 152 -5.71 -7.25 1.45
C ASP A 152 -6.88 -6.40 1.99
N TYR A 153 -7.10 -6.42 3.31
CA TYR A 153 -8.11 -5.57 3.94
C TYR A 153 -7.84 -4.09 3.66
N LEU A 154 -6.62 -3.62 3.93
CA LEU A 154 -6.28 -2.20 3.77
C LEU A 154 -6.25 -1.79 2.30
N SER A 155 -5.72 -2.64 1.42
CA SER A 155 -5.71 -2.39 -0.02
C SER A 155 -7.14 -2.24 -0.55
N THR A 156 -8.03 -3.18 -0.26
CA THR A 156 -9.44 -3.09 -0.70
C THR A 156 -10.20 -1.96 -0.04
N PHE A 157 -9.88 -1.61 1.21
CA PHE A 157 -10.48 -0.48 1.89
C PHE A 157 -10.07 0.84 1.23
N LEU A 158 -8.78 1.01 0.95
CA LEU A 158 -8.26 2.21 0.31
C LEU A 158 -8.85 2.40 -1.07
N VAL A 159 -8.94 1.32 -1.86
CA VAL A 159 -9.65 1.31 -3.13
C VAL A 159 -11.09 1.83 -3.01
N ALA A 160 -11.82 1.38 -1.99
CA ALA A 160 -13.19 1.81 -1.76
C ALA A 160 -13.32 3.30 -1.40
N VAL A 161 -12.31 3.89 -0.73
CA VAL A 161 -12.37 5.28 -0.24
C VAL A 161 -11.61 6.31 -1.08
N THR A 162 -10.59 5.92 -1.84
CA THR A 162 -9.94 6.82 -2.80
C THR A 162 -10.64 6.76 -4.16
N GLY A 163 -11.43 5.70 -4.39
CA GLY A 163 -11.84 5.32 -5.73
C GLY A 163 -10.62 4.92 -6.56
N TYR A 164 -10.78 5.01 -7.87
CA TYR A 164 -9.70 4.82 -8.85
C TYR A 164 -9.70 5.95 -9.86
N ARG A 165 -8.56 6.08 -10.52
CA ARG A 165 -8.36 6.97 -11.65
C ARG A 165 -9.27 6.60 -12.82
N GLU A 166 -9.95 7.58 -13.39
CA GLU A 166 -10.56 7.43 -14.72
C GLU A 166 -9.49 7.10 -15.76
N ALA A 167 -9.71 6.03 -16.53
CA ALA A 167 -8.78 5.65 -17.59
C ALA A 167 -8.65 6.78 -18.63
N GLY A 168 -7.50 7.45 -18.67
CA GLY A 168 -7.14 8.33 -19.77
C GLY A 168 -6.93 7.54 -21.07
N THR A 169 -7.07 8.20 -22.23
CA THR A 169 -7.00 7.55 -23.56
C THR A 169 -5.70 6.78 -23.85
N ASN A 170 -4.62 7.03 -23.11
CA ASN A 170 -3.29 6.44 -23.33
C ASN A 170 -2.69 5.76 -22.10
N GLU A 171 -3.45 5.61 -21.02
CA GLU A 171 -2.91 5.03 -19.79
C GLU A 171 -3.55 3.66 -19.54
N ARG A 172 -2.77 2.60 -19.78
CA ARG A 172 -3.11 1.23 -19.38
C ARG A 172 -2.25 0.85 -18.19
N ASN A 173 -2.51 1.43 -17.03
CA ASN A 173 -1.95 0.89 -15.79
C ASN A 173 -3.01 0.01 -15.11
N TYR A 174 -2.57 -0.91 -14.26
CA TYR A 174 -3.41 -1.94 -13.63
C TYR A 174 -4.54 -1.39 -12.72
N TYR A 175 -4.60 -0.06 -12.50
CA TYR A 175 -5.50 0.60 -11.55
C TYR A 175 -6.35 1.72 -12.15
N SER A 176 -6.33 1.89 -13.48
CA SER A 176 -7.30 2.74 -14.16
C SER A 176 -8.57 1.97 -14.50
N MET A 177 -9.72 2.62 -14.35
CA MET A 177 -11.02 2.06 -14.71
C MET A 177 -11.84 3.09 -15.50
N VAL A 178 -12.80 2.61 -16.28
CA VAL A 178 -13.86 3.45 -16.86
C VAL A 178 -15.08 3.39 -15.95
N THR A 179 -15.34 4.47 -15.18
CA THR A 179 -16.46 4.44 -14.23
C THR A 179 -17.79 4.24 -14.94
N GLY A 180 -18.57 3.27 -14.45
CA GLY A 180 -19.88 2.94 -14.99
C GLY A 180 -19.86 1.95 -16.14
N ASP A 181 -18.69 1.55 -16.64
CA ASP A 181 -18.54 0.46 -17.58
C ASP A 181 -18.53 -0.89 -16.84
N VAL A 182 -19.60 -1.67 -16.98
CA VAL A 182 -19.75 -2.97 -16.32
C VAL A 182 -18.88 -4.06 -16.95
N ASP A 183 -18.27 -3.81 -18.11
CA ASP A 183 -17.33 -4.73 -18.75
C ASP A 183 -15.87 -4.41 -18.35
N ASP A 184 -15.63 -3.28 -17.67
CA ASP A 184 -14.33 -2.89 -17.13
C ASP A 184 -14.01 -3.69 -15.85
N VAL A 185 -12.87 -4.40 -15.87
CA VAL A 185 -12.43 -5.26 -14.76
C VAL A 185 -12.08 -4.43 -13.52
N GLY A 186 -11.48 -3.25 -13.69
CA GLY A 186 -11.12 -2.35 -12.59
C GLY A 186 -12.38 -1.79 -11.92
N PHE A 187 -13.39 -1.42 -12.72
CA PHE A 187 -14.66 -0.94 -12.19
C PHE A 187 -15.42 -2.03 -11.44
N ASN A 188 -15.47 -3.25 -11.96
CA ASN A 188 -16.07 -4.38 -11.22
C ASN A 188 -15.34 -4.67 -9.90
N TRP A 189 -14.01 -4.63 -9.91
CA TRP A 189 -13.20 -4.80 -8.70
C TRP A 189 -13.47 -3.69 -7.67
N TYR A 190 -13.63 -2.45 -8.11
CA TYR A 190 -14.03 -1.33 -7.25
C TYR A 190 -15.40 -1.56 -6.61
N LEU A 191 -16.39 -2.03 -7.38
CA LEU A 191 -17.71 -2.38 -6.85
C LEU A 191 -17.63 -3.49 -5.79
N ASP A 192 -16.79 -4.50 -6.01
CA ASP A 192 -16.54 -5.55 -5.03
C ASP A 192 -15.92 -5.00 -3.75
N CYS A 193 -14.95 -4.08 -3.86
CA CYS A 193 -14.33 -3.42 -2.71
C CYS A 193 -15.36 -2.60 -1.91
N LEU A 194 -16.18 -1.79 -2.58
CA LEU A 194 -17.25 -1.04 -1.93
C LEU A 194 -18.22 -1.97 -1.18
N ALA A 195 -18.64 -3.07 -1.81
CA ALA A 195 -19.55 -4.04 -1.21
C ALA A 195 -18.93 -4.75 0.00
N ARG A 196 -17.64 -5.12 -0.11
CA ARG A 196 -16.87 -5.77 0.96
C ARG A 196 -16.77 -4.90 2.21
N HIS A 197 -16.69 -3.58 2.03
CA HIS A 197 -16.58 -2.60 3.11
C HIS A 197 -17.92 -1.95 3.48
N GLY A 198 -19.05 -2.46 2.96
CA GLY A 198 -20.40 -2.03 3.32
C GLY A 198 -20.75 -0.60 2.87
N MET A 199 -20.10 -0.10 1.82
CA MET A 199 -20.27 1.26 1.28
C MET A 199 -21.33 1.36 0.19
N ILE A 200 -21.82 0.21 -0.32
CA ILE A 200 -22.99 0.07 -1.21
C ILE A 200 -23.80 -1.14 -0.78
#